data_AF-A0A7W1UYQ8-F1
#
_entry.id   AF-A0A7W1UYQ8-F1
#
_cell.length_a   1.000
_cell.length_b   1.000
_cell.length_c   1.000
_cell.angle_alpha   90.00
_cell.angle_beta   90.00
_cell.angle_gamma   90.00
#
_symmetry.space_group_name_H-M   'P 1'
#
loop_
_entity.id
_entity.type
_entity.pdbx_description
1 polymer ?
#
loop_
_entity_poly.entity_id
_entity_poly.type
_entity_poly.pdbx_seq_one_letter_code
_entity_poly.pdbx_strand_id
1 'polypeptide(L)'
;MKKTAIILGATGLTGGFLLDLLLKDDQYSKIKLFSRSSVDLLHPKLEEHLVDLFDLEQHSKEFQAEEVFCCIGTTNAKTPDNETYLKIDYGIPFAAAKLC
;
A
#
# COMPACT_ATOMS: atom_id res chain seq x y z
N MET A 1 -16.95 -6.20 -14.72
CA MET A 1 -16.08 -6.97 -13.80
C MET A 1 -15.73 -6.05 -12.64
N LYS A 2 -15.76 -6.51 -11.38
CA LYS A 2 -15.33 -5.68 -10.24
C LYS A 2 -13.80 -5.67 -10.18
N LYS A 3 -13.22 -4.50 -9.93
CA LYS A 3 -11.77 -4.26 -9.86
C LYS A 3 -11.19 -4.75 -8.53
N THR A 4 -9.89 -5.01 -8.52
CA THR A 4 -9.08 -5.12 -7.32
C THR A 4 -8.10 -3.95 -7.26
N ALA A 5 -7.78 -3.51 -6.05
CA ALA A 5 -6.81 -2.46 -5.84
C ALA A 5 -5.77 -2.87 -4.80
N ILE A 6 -4.54 -2.41 -4.99
CA ILE A 6 -3.51 -2.39 -3.96
C ILE A 6 -3.38 -0.98 -3.39
N ILE A 7 -3.28 -0.86 -2.07
CA ILE A 7 -2.90 0.39 -1.41
C ILE A 7 -1.60 0.16 -0.64
N LEU A 8 -0.57 0.93 -0.98
CA LEU A 8 0.65 1.08 -0.18
C LEU A 8 0.48 2.28 0.75
N GLY A 9 0.76 2.11 2.04
CA GLY A 9 0.65 3.21 3.01
C GLY A 9 -0.78 3.46 3.53
N ALA A 10 -1.61 2.43 3.57
CA ALA A 10 -3.01 2.53 4.02
C ALA A 10 -3.18 2.94 5.50
N THR A 11 -2.15 2.78 6.34
CA THR A 11 -2.15 3.25 7.74
C THR A 11 -1.83 4.75 7.87
N GLY A 12 -1.40 5.40 6.79
CA GLY A 12 -1.15 6.83 6.75
C GLY A 12 -2.44 7.66 6.61
N LEU A 13 -2.32 8.98 6.72
CA LEU A 13 -3.48 9.89 6.64
C LEU A 13 -4.25 9.73 5.32
N THR A 14 -3.56 9.92 4.19
CA THR A 14 -4.18 9.82 2.86
C THR A 14 -4.62 8.40 2.54
N GLY A 15 -3.77 7.41 2.84
CA GLY A 15 -4.06 6.01 2.58
C GLY A 15 -5.28 5.50 3.36
N GLY A 16 -5.48 5.98 4.59
CA GLY A 16 -6.63 5.63 5.41
C GLY A 16 -7.95 6.17 4.84
N PHE A 17 -7.96 7.44 4.39
CA PHE A 17 -9.13 8.00 3.70
C PHE A 17 -9.42 7.28 2.39
N LEU A 18 -8.39 6.97 1.60
CA LEU A 18 -8.57 6.21 0.36
C LEU A 18 -9.15 4.83 0.65
N LEU A 19 -8.63 4.10 1.64
CA LEU A 19 -9.14 2.79 2.04
C LEU A 19 -10.64 2.83 2.36
N ASP A 20 -11.07 3.80 3.18
CA ASP A 20 -12.49 3.96 3.52
C ASP A 20 -13.37 4.19 2.29
N LEU A 21 -12.90 5.00 1.34
CA LEU A 21 -13.61 5.24 0.07
C LEU A 21 -13.69 3.95 -0.77
N LEU A 22 -12.59 3.23 -0.95
CA LEU A 22 -12.56 2.04 -1.80
C LEU A 22 -13.36 0.86 -1.21
N LEU A 23 -13.42 0.73 0.12
CA LEU A 23 -14.23 -0.32 0.76
C LEU A 23 -15.73 -0.10 0.54
N LYS A 24 -16.17 1.16 0.51
CA LYS A 24 -17.57 1.56 0.24
C LYS A 24 -17.94 1.53 -1.24
N ASP A 25 -16.97 1.54 -2.14
CA ASP A 25 -17.21 1.55 -3.58
C ASP A 25 -17.50 0.14 -4.12
N ASP A 26 -18.65 -0.01 -4.78
CA ASP A 26 -19.10 -1.28 -5.36
C ASP A 26 -18.37 -1.70 -6.63
N GLN A 27 -17.59 -0.78 -7.22
CA GLN A 27 -16.68 -1.09 -8.32
C GLN A 27 -15.57 -2.06 -7.90
N TYR A 28 -15.23 -2.14 -6.61
CA TYR A 28 -14.18 -3.02 -6.09
C TYR A 28 -14.73 -4.30 -5.46
N SER A 29 -14.08 -5.42 -5.78
CA SER A 29 -14.30 -6.72 -5.14
C SER A 29 -13.28 -7.00 -4.04
N LYS A 30 -12.05 -6.48 -4.17
CA LYS A 30 -10.95 -6.74 -3.24
C LYS A 30 -10.01 -5.53 -3.14
N ILE A 31 -9.64 -5.17 -1.92
CA ILE A 31 -8.61 -4.20 -1.59
C ILE A 31 -7.51 -4.94 -0.84
N LYS A 32 -6.32 -4.95 -1.42
CA LYS A 32 -5.11 -5.58 -0.87
C LYS A 32 -4.23 -4.51 -0.22
N LEU A 33 -3.86 -4.70 1.02
CA LEU A 33 -2.92 -3.83 1.72
C LEU A 33 -1.56 -4.52 1.79
N PHE A 34 -0.50 -3.83 1.39
CA PHE A 34 0.86 -4.22 1.74
C PHE A 34 1.38 -3.21 2.74
N SER A 35 1.65 -3.68 3.95
CA SER A 35 2.02 -2.83 5.06
C SER A 35 2.79 -3.60 6.11
N ARG A 36 3.48 -2.88 6.99
CA ARG A 36 4.24 -3.46 8.10
C ARG A 36 3.38 -3.81 9.33
N SER A 37 2.12 -3.38 9.35
CA SER A 37 1.22 -3.52 10.50
C SER A 37 -0.24 -3.51 10.04
N SER A 38 -1.10 -4.30 10.69
CA SER A 38 -2.53 -4.36 10.34
C SER A 38 -3.22 -3.01 10.58
N VAL A 39 -4.30 -2.76 9.84
CA VAL A 39 -5.24 -1.65 10.09
C VAL A 39 -6.30 -2.00 11.15
N ASP A 40 -6.27 -3.20 11.73
CA ASP A 40 -7.20 -3.72 12.74
C ASP A 40 -8.68 -3.59 12.33
N LEU A 41 -8.95 -3.75 11.03
CA LEU A 41 -10.26 -3.61 10.41
C LEU A 41 -10.71 -4.94 9.79
N LEU A 42 -11.89 -5.42 10.14
CA LEU A 42 -12.50 -6.59 9.50
C LEU A 42 -13.48 -6.14 8.42
N HIS A 43 -13.21 -6.49 7.16
CA HIS A 43 -14.11 -6.18 6.04
C HIS A 43 -14.04 -7.26 4.95
N PRO A 44 -15.17 -7.68 4.33
CA PRO A 44 -15.18 -8.76 3.33
C PRO A 44 -14.36 -8.47 2.07
N LYS A 45 -14.20 -7.19 1.70
CA LYS A 45 -13.34 -6.77 0.58
C LYS A 45 -11.87 -6.64 0.96
N LEU A 46 -11.49 -6.71 2.23
CA LEU A 46 -10.13 -6.40 2.67
C LEU A 46 -9.26 -7.65 2.73
N GLU A 47 -8.02 -7.54 2.27
CA GLU A 47 -6.98 -8.55 2.40
C GLU A 47 -5.67 -7.86 2.78
N GLU A 48 -5.02 -8.34 3.84
CA GLU A 48 -3.80 -7.74 4.37
C GLU A 48 -2.61 -8.66 4.13
N HIS A 49 -1.56 -8.11 3.53
CA HIS A 49 -0.25 -8.71 3.39
C HIS A 49 0.71 -7.95 4.32
N LEU A 50 1.02 -8.56 5.46
CA LEU A 50 1.99 -8.02 6.42
C LEU A 50 3.41 -8.34 5.96
N VAL A 51 4.10 -7.35 5.41
CA VAL A 51 5.40 -7.50 4.74
C VAL A 51 6.32 -6.33 5.08
N ASP A 52 7.62 -6.51 4.86
CA ASP A 52 8.55 -5.39 4.74
C ASP A 52 8.44 -4.80 3.34
N LEU A 53 8.08 -3.52 3.24
CA LEU A 53 7.94 -2.82 1.96
C LEU A 53 9.29 -2.58 1.27
N PHE A 54 10.41 -2.67 1.98
CA PHE A 54 11.73 -2.67 1.36
C PHE A 54 12.04 -3.96 0.59
N ASP A 55 11.30 -5.04 0.88
CA ASP A 55 11.42 -6.35 0.23
C ASP A 55 10.21 -6.67 -0.67
N LEU A 56 9.49 -5.64 -1.13
CA LEU A 56 8.24 -5.80 -1.90
C LEU A 56 8.39 -6.69 -3.14
N GLU A 57 9.57 -6.69 -3.79
CA GLU A 57 9.86 -7.54 -4.96
C GLU A 57 9.71 -9.05 -4.67
N GLN A 58 9.90 -9.49 -3.41
CA GLN A 58 9.73 -10.88 -2.99
C GLN A 58 8.25 -11.32 -3.01
N HIS A 59 7.32 -10.36 -3.02
CA HIS A 59 5.87 -10.58 -3.00
C HIS A 59 5.21 -10.34 -4.37
N SER A 60 5.98 -10.42 -5.45
CA SER A 60 5.51 -10.21 -6.84
C SER A 60 4.29 -11.06 -7.24
N LYS A 61 4.13 -12.25 -6.65
CA LYS A 61 2.99 -13.13 -6.93
C LYS A 61 1.69 -12.60 -6.32
N GLU A 62 1.77 -12.06 -5.11
CA GLU A 62 0.64 -11.49 -4.38
C GLU A 62 0.32 -10.06 -4.86
N PHE A 63 1.35 -9.33 -5.31
CA PHE A 63 1.30 -7.96 -5.83
C PHE A 63 0.70 -7.90 -7.24
N GLN A 64 -0.59 -8.26 -7.34
CA GLN A 64 -1.37 -8.27 -8.57
C GLN A 64 -2.71 -7.57 -8.30
N ALA A 65 -3.01 -6.52 -9.06
CA ALA A 65 -4.29 -5.81 -9.04
C ALA A 65 -4.51 -5.01 -10.33
N GLU A 66 -5.75 -4.61 -10.62
CA GLU A 66 -6.05 -3.71 -11.73
C GLU A 66 -5.59 -2.27 -11.46
N GLU A 67 -5.52 -1.87 -10.19
CA GLU A 67 -5.10 -0.53 -9.79
C GLU A 67 -4.15 -0.58 -8.58
N VAL A 68 -3.12 0.27 -8.59
CA VAL A 68 -2.14 0.39 -7.50
C VAL A 68 -2.08 1.85 -7.05
N PHE A 69 -2.40 2.08 -5.79
CA PHE A 69 -2.32 3.38 -5.15
C PHE A 69 -1.11 3.42 -4.21
N CYS A 70 -0.16 4.31 -4.52
CA CYS A 70 0.99 4.55 -3.65
C CYS A 70 0.74 5.78 -2.78
N CYS A 71 0.43 5.55 -1.50
CA CYS A 71 0.30 6.59 -0.48
C CYS A 71 1.47 6.55 0.52
N ILE A 72 2.61 6.00 0.10
CA ILE A 72 3.84 5.99 0.89
C ILE A 72 4.48 7.36 0.84
N GLY A 73 4.98 7.78 1.99
CA GLY A 73 5.78 8.98 2.14
C GLY A 73 6.19 9.13 3.60
N THR A 74 7.24 9.91 3.83
CA THR A 74 7.65 10.33 5.17
C THR A 74 7.93 11.82 5.18
N THR A 75 8.24 12.38 6.34
CA THR A 75 8.71 13.76 6.44
C THR A 75 10.13 13.77 6.97
N ASN A 76 10.93 14.78 6.61
CA ASN A 76 12.28 14.93 7.15
C ASN A 76 12.28 14.97 8.69
N ALA A 77 11.21 15.48 9.30
CA ALA A 77 11.04 15.48 10.75
C ALA A 77 10.88 14.07 11.35
N LYS A 78 10.22 13.14 10.64
CA LYS A 78 10.04 11.74 11.06
C LYS A 78 11.22 10.85 10.65
N THR A 79 11.92 11.21 9.59
CA THR A 79 13.03 10.45 9.02
C THR A 79 14.16 11.42 8.66
N PRO A 80 14.97 11.84 9.65
CA PRO A 80 16.05 12.80 9.44
C PRO A 80 17.26 12.19 8.72
N ASP A 81 17.37 10.87 8.71
CA ASP A 81 18.38 10.16 7.92
C ASP A 81 18.00 10.18 6.43
N ASN A 82 18.82 10.84 5.62
CA ASN A 82 18.55 11.05 4.20
C ASN A 82 18.52 9.74 3.40
N GLU A 83 19.33 8.74 3.77
CA GLU A 83 19.33 7.45 3.08
C GLU A 83 18.01 6.71 3.30
N THR A 84 17.54 6.67 4.55
CA THR A 84 16.25 6.07 4.91
C THR A 84 15.10 6.86 4.30
N TYR A 85 15.18 8.19 4.30
CA TYR A 85 14.19 9.04 3.65
C TYR A 85 14.07 8.68 2.16
N LEU A 86 15.20 8.59 1.44
CA LEU A 86 15.21 8.22 0.03
C LEU A 86 14.68 6.80 -0.20
N LYS A 87 15.05 5.83 0.65
CA LYS A 87 14.53 4.45 0.56
C LYS A 87 13.01 4.40 0.69
N ILE A 88 12.41 5.23 1.55
CA ILE A 88 10.96 5.29 1.75
C ILE A 88 10.28 6.05 0.61
N ASP A 89 10.69 7.30 0.39
CA ASP A 89 9.97 8.26 -0.47
C ASP A 89 10.19 8.00 -1.97
N TYR A 90 11.30 7.35 -2.32
CA TYR A 90 11.64 6.96 -3.70
C TYR A 90 11.74 5.44 -3.87
N GLY A 91 12.44 4.75 -2.97
CA GLY A 91 12.73 3.32 -3.12
C GLY A 91 11.48 2.44 -3.15
N ILE A 92 10.55 2.63 -2.21
CA ILE A 92 9.30 1.84 -2.17
C ILE A 92 8.42 2.11 -3.41
N PRO A 93 8.12 3.37 -3.80
CA PRO A 93 7.38 3.64 -5.04
C PRO A 93 8.04 3.06 -6.29
N PHE A 94 9.38 3.13 -6.38
CA PHE A 94 10.12 2.57 -7.51
C PHE A 94 10.01 1.04 -7.58
N ALA A 95 10.15 0.35 -6.45
CA ALA A 95 9.96 -1.10 -6.38
C ALA A 95 8.53 -1.50 -6.76
N ALA A 96 7.52 -0.79 -6.26
CA ALA A 96 6.13 -1.01 -6.62
C ALA A 96 5.87 -0.85 -8.12
N ALA A 97 6.45 0.19 -8.74
CA ALA A 97 6.32 0.45 -10.17
C ALA A 97 6.95 -0.64 -11.04
N LYS A 98 8.04 -1.29 -10.58
CA LYS A 98 8.64 -2.44 -11.30
C LYS A 98 7.78 -3.70 -11.29
N LEU A 99 6.86 -3.81 -10.34
CA LEU A 99 5.97 -4.96 -10.19
C LEU A 99 4.64 -4.79 -10.94
N CYS A 100 4.39 -3.61 -11.50
CA CYS A 100 3.24 -3.27 -12.33
C CYS A 100 3.55 -3.50 -13.81
#